data_AF-A0A950P3K7-F1
#
_entry.id   AF-A0A950P3K7-F1
#
_cell.length_a   1.000
_cell.length_b   1.000
_cell.length_c   1.000
_cell.angle_alpha   90.00
_cell.angle_beta   90.00
_cell.angle_gamma   90.00
#
_symmetry.space_group_name_H-M   'P 1'
#
loop_
_entity.id
_entity.type
_entity.pdbx_description
1 polymer ?
#
loop_
_entity_poly.entity_id
_entity_poly.type
_entity_poly.pdbx_seq_one_letter_code
_entity_poly.pdbx_strand_id
1 'polypeptide(L)'
;MAEQTIAAPRIRERRRDPGRGAARRFARRRWTAALAVVLLASILFVALTAMRPAFDAYGWLVWGRQALHWDLNTNAAPSWKPLPYIFTVPFALFGHYQMWLWMV
;
A
#
# COMPACT_ATOMS: atom_id res chain seq x y z
N MET A 1 41.84 20.26 -50.41
CA MET A 1 40.55 20.26 -49.69
C MET A 1 40.50 18.96 -48.92
N ALA A 2 40.78 18.98 -47.61
CA ALA A 2 40.96 17.76 -46.81
C ALA A 2 39.60 17.29 -46.28
N GLU A 3 39.21 16.07 -46.64
CA GLU A 3 37.98 15.43 -46.21
C GLU A 3 38.14 15.05 -44.72
N GLN A 4 37.50 15.80 -43.82
CA GLN A 4 37.41 15.44 -42.40
C GLN A 4 36.36 14.36 -42.21
N THR A 5 36.79 13.10 -42.29
CA THR A 5 35.94 11.95 -41.95
C THR A 5 35.70 11.92 -40.45
N ILE A 6 34.53 12.38 -40.02
CA ILE A 6 34.07 12.29 -38.62
C ILE A 6 33.93 10.80 -38.28
N ALA A 7 34.75 10.33 -37.33
CA ALA A 7 34.69 8.95 -36.86
C ALA A 7 33.32 8.69 -36.20
N ALA A 8 32.57 7.72 -36.72
CA ALA A 8 31.25 7.39 -36.20
C ALA A 8 31.33 7.02 -34.71
N PRO A 9 30.42 7.54 -33.85
CA PRO A 9 30.39 7.20 -32.44
C PRO A 9 30.15 5.69 -32.31
N ARG A 10 31.08 4.98 -31.68
CA ARG A 10 30.90 3.56 -31.39
C ARG A 10 29.71 3.43 -30.45
N ILE A 11 28.57 2.97 -30.99
CA ILE A 11 27.41 2.59 -30.19
C ILE A 11 27.88 1.45 -29.29
N ARG A 12 28.15 1.75 -28.03
CA ARG A 12 28.49 0.75 -27.02
C ARG A 12 27.24 -0.11 -26.85
N GLU A 13 27.23 -1.29 -27.47
CA GLU A 13 26.16 -2.25 -27.30
C GLU A 13 25.94 -2.45 -25.80
N ARG A 14 24.75 -2.07 -25.34
CA ARG A 14 24.35 -2.19 -23.94
C ARG A 14 24.23 -3.67 -23.65
N ARG A 15 25.32 -4.28 -23.19
CA ARG A 15 25.35 -5.68 -22.77
C ARG A 15 24.20 -5.92 -21.80
N ARG A 16 23.18 -6.68 -22.24
CA ARG A 16 22.08 -7.11 -21.38
C ARG A 16 22.67 -8.09 -20.39
N ASP A 17 22.96 -7.65 -19.16
CA ASP A 17 23.42 -8.52 -18.10
C ASP A 17 22.28 -9.44 -17.63
N PRO A 18 22.30 -10.75 -17.96
CA PRO A 18 21.21 -11.66 -17.59
C PRO A 18 21.08 -11.80 -16.07
N GLY A 19 22.20 -11.65 -15.35
CA GLY A 19 22.27 -11.71 -13.88
C GLY A 19 21.49 -10.61 -13.17
N ARG A 20 21.32 -9.42 -13.76
CA ARG A 20 20.52 -8.33 -13.17
C ARG A 20 19.04 -8.69 -13.10
N GLY A 21 18.53 -9.43 -14.09
CA GLY A 21 17.14 -9.89 -14.11
C GLY A 21 16.86 -10.98 -13.08
N ALA A 22 17.77 -11.94 -12.93
CA ALA A 22 17.67 -12.99 -11.91
C ALA A 22 17.74 -12.40 -10.49
N ALA A 23 18.69 -11.49 -10.23
CA ALA A 23 18.81 -10.81 -8.94
C ALA A 23 17.56 -9.99 -8.58
N ARG A 24 17.00 -9.23 -9.53
CA ARG A 24 15.75 -8.47 -9.33
C ARG A 24 14.55 -9.36 -9.02
N ARG A 25 14.39 -10.50 -9.72
CA ARG A 25 13.32 -11.47 -9.45
C ARG A 25 13.44 -12.08 -8.07
N PHE A 26 14.66 -12.42 -7.66
CA PHE A 26 14.93 -12.98 -6.34
C PHE A 26 14.70 -11.97 -5.22
N ALA A 27 15.16 -10.72 -5.40
CA ALA A 27 14.87 -9.63 -4.48
C ALA A 27 13.35 -9.41 -4.36
N ARG A 28 12.61 -9.34 -5.49
CA ARG A 28 11.16 -9.21 -5.49
C ARG A 28 10.47 -10.36 -4.75
N ARG A 29 10.90 -11.62 -4.97
CA ARG A 29 10.36 -12.79 -4.28
C ARG A 29 10.59 -12.74 -2.77
N ARG A 30 11.75 -12.25 -2.33
CA ARG A 30 12.05 -12.03 -0.92
C ARG A 30 11.16 -10.95 -0.32
N TRP A 31 10.98 -9.83 -1.01
CA TRP A 31 10.08 -8.76 -0.56
C TRP A 31 8.63 -9.23 -0.49
N THR A 32 8.14 -10.00 -1.47
CA THR A 32 6.79 -10.58 -1.40
C THR A 32 6.63 -11.58 -0.25
N ALA A 33 7.66 -12.39 0.02
CA ALA A 33 7.65 -13.31 1.15
C ALA A 33 7.66 -12.55 2.48
N ALA A 34 8.50 -11.52 2.60
CA ALA A 34 8.54 -10.66 3.79
C ALA A 34 7.19 -9.97 4.02
N LEU A 35 6.58 -9.41 2.98
CA LEU A 35 5.25 -8.80 3.06
C LEU A 35 4.20 -9.82 3.53
N ALA A 36 4.18 -11.02 2.94
CA ALA A 36 3.26 -12.07 3.35
C ALA A 36 3.44 -12.49 4.81
N VAL A 37 4.69 -12.60 5.27
CA VAL A 37 5.00 -12.91 6.68
C VAL A 37 4.52 -11.80 7.61
N VAL A 38 4.75 -10.53 7.27
CA VAL A 38 4.27 -9.39 8.06
C VAL A 38 2.74 -9.37 8.13
N LEU A 39 2.05 -9.54 7.01
CA LEU A 39 0.58 -9.57 6.98
C LEU A 39 0.02 -10.72 7.82
N LEU A 40 0.58 -11.92 7.68
CA LEU A 40 0.17 -13.08 8.48
C LEU A 40 0.43 -12.87 9.97
N ALA A 41 1.58 -12.29 10.32
CA ALA A 41 1.93 -11.98 11.71
C ALA A 41 0.98 -10.94 12.31
N SER A 42 0.66 -9.86 11.58
CA SER A 42 -0.30 -8.83 12.01
C SER A 42 -1.70 -9.41 12.22
N ILE A 43 -2.21 -10.20 11.27
CA ILE A 43 -3.52 -10.86 11.39
C ILE A 43 -3.55 -11.77 12.62
N LEU A 44 -2.51 -12.60 12.80
CA LEU A 44 -2.43 -13.52 13.93
C LEU A 44 -2.34 -12.75 15.27
N PHE A 45 -1.55 -11.69 15.33
CA PHE A 45 -1.43 -10.84 16.51
C PHE A 45 -2.79 -10.24 16.91
N VAL A 46 -3.51 -9.65 15.95
CA VAL A 46 -4.85 -9.09 16.19
C VAL A 46 -5.83 -10.16 16.67
N ALA A 47 -5.83 -11.33 16.02
CA ALA A 47 -6.72 -12.43 16.38
C ALA A 47 -6.45 -12.98 17.79
N LEU A 48 -5.17 -13.11 18.17
CA LEU A 48 -4.78 -13.66 19.47
C LEU A 48 -4.97 -12.68 20.63
N THR A 49 -4.79 -11.38 20.38
CA THR A 49 -4.89 -10.34 21.41
C THR A 49 -6.31 -9.82 21.59
N ALA A 50 -7.24 -10.18 20.68
CA ALA A 50 -8.56 -9.59 20.59
C ALA A 50 -8.54 -8.05 20.60
N MET A 51 -7.47 -7.46 20.05
CA MET A 51 -7.29 -6.03 20.01
C MET A 51 -8.45 -5.37 19.24
N ARG A 52 -8.83 -4.18 19.67
CA ARG A 52 -9.89 -3.40 19.04
C ARG A 52 -9.35 -2.03 18.62
N PRO A 53 -9.87 -1.43 17.53
CA PRO A 53 -9.51 -0.07 17.16
C PRO A 53 -9.70 0.90 18.32
N ALA A 54 -8.87 1.94 18.37
CA ALA A 54 -9.06 3.04 19.32
C ALA A 54 -10.36 3.81 18.98
N PHE A 55 -10.85 4.60 19.95
CA PHE A 55 -12.06 5.41 19.76
C PHE A 55 -12.03 6.23 18.46
N ASP A 56 -10.90 6.88 18.18
CA ASP A 56 -10.75 7.70 16.97
C ASP A 56 -10.87 6.91 15.67
N ALA A 57 -10.31 5.70 15.65
CA ALA A 57 -10.37 4.82 14.51
C ALA A 57 -11.80 4.35 14.23
N TYR A 58 -12.58 4.05 15.27
CA TYR A 58 -14.01 3.74 15.12
C TYR A 58 -14.77 4.90 14.50
N GLY A 59 -14.53 6.13 14.95
CA GLY A 59 -15.17 7.32 14.40
C GLY A 59 -14.92 7.48 12.90
N TRP A 60 -13.66 7.32 12.47
CA TRP A 60 -13.32 7.43 11.05
C TRP A 60 -13.89 6.29 10.18
N LEU A 61 -13.99 5.07 10.71
CA LEU A 61 -14.62 3.94 10.01
C LEU A 61 -16.12 4.16 9.82
N VAL A 62 -16.80 4.69 10.84
CA VAL A 62 -18.21 5.11 10.74
C VAL A 62 -18.38 6.19 9.68
N TRP A 63 -17.51 7.20 9.67
CA TRP A 63 -17.54 8.25 8.64
C TRP A 63 -17.29 7.71 7.23
N GLY A 64 -16.39 6.75 7.06
CA GLY A 64 -16.18 6.10 5.77
C GLY A 64 -17.46 5.43 5.26
N ARG A 65 -18.17 4.73 6.15
CA ARG A 65 -19.47 4.11 5.83
C ARG A 65 -20.54 5.16 5.51
N GLN A 66 -20.65 6.20 6.32
CA GLN A 66 -21.62 7.27 6.11
C GLN A 66 -21.38 8.02 4.79
N ALA A 67 -20.12 8.30 4.47
CA ALA A 67 -19.71 8.93 3.21
C ALA A 67 -20.13 8.10 2.00
N LEU A 68 -19.94 6.77 2.07
CA LEU A 68 -20.37 5.84 1.04
C LEU A 68 -21.89 5.85 0.81
N HIS A 69 -22.67 6.18 1.85
CA HIS A 69 -24.13 6.26 1.82
C HIS A 69 -24.67 7.70 1.68
N TRP A 70 -23.81 8.68 1.41
CA TRP A 70 -24.17 10.10 1.30
C TRP A 70 -24.82 10.71 2.57
N ASP A 71 -24.50 10.17 3.75
CA ASP A 71 -25.08 10.58 5.05
C ASP A 71 -23.98 10.95 6.07
N LEU A 72 -22.94 11.66 5.62
CA LEU A 72 -21.79 11.99 6.45
C LEU A 72 -22.15 12.95 7.59
N ASN A 73 -21.97 12.50 8.84
CA ASN A 73 -22.20 13.30 10.03
C ASN A 73 -20.95 13.34 10.93
N THR A 74 -20.27 14.49 10.94
CA THR A 74 -19.01 14.68 11.67
C THR A 74 -19.17 15.13 13.12
N ASN A 75 -20.39 15.18 13.66
CA ASN A 75 -20.63 15.70 15.03
C ASN A 75 -20.26 14.72 16.15
N ALA A 76 -20.11 13.42 15.85
CA ALA A 76 -20.04 12.34 16.86
C ALA A 76 -18.65 11.69 17.01
N ALA A 77 -17.64 12.15 16.28
CA ALA A 77 -16.31 11.54 16.22
C ALA A 77 -15.21 12.63 16.33
N PRO A 78 -13.96 12.25 16.69
CA PRO A 78 -12.86 13.20 16.89
C PRO A 78 -12.50 13.96 15.60
N SER A 79 -11.58 14.91 15.70
CA SER A 79 -11.18 15.79 14.60
C SER A 79 -11.01 15.10 13.24
N TRP A 80 -11.49 15.78 12.20
CA TRP A 80 -11.37 15.31 10.83
C TRP A 80 -9.90 15.33 10.37
N LYS A 81 -9.46 14.22 9.78
CA LYS A 81 -8.11 14.05 9.22
C LYS A 81 -8.23 13.46 7.81
N PRO A 82 -7.58 14.04 6.78
CA PRO A 82 -7.71 13.57 5.40
C PRO A 82 -7.18 12.16 5.21
N LEU A 83 -6.07 11.83 5.88
CA LEU A 83 -5.36 10.57 5.66
C LEU A 83 -6.22 9.35 6.05
N PRO A 84 -6.78 9.25 7.27
CA PRO A 84 -7.72 8.18 7.60
C PRO A 84 -8.88 8.06 6.62
N TYR A 85 -9.44 9.20 6.20
CA TYR A 85 -10.62 9.23 5.32
C TYR A 85 -10.39 8.56 3.96
N ILE A 86 -9.18 8.70 3.41
CA ILE A 86 -8.77 8.05 2.15
C ILE A 86 -8.79 6.51 2.27
N PHE A 87 -8.57 5.96 3.47
CA PHE A 87 -8.63 4.51 3.70
C PHE A 87 -10.03 4.05 4.11
N THR A 88 -10.70 4.78 5.00
CA THR A 88 -11.96 4.30 5.58
C THR A 88 -13.11 4.29 4.59
N VAL A 89 -13.13 5.19 3.59
CA VAL A 89 -14.15 5.17 2.53
C VAL A 89 -14.05 3.90 1.66
N PRO A 90 -12.88 3.52 1.07
CA PRO A 90 -12.74 2.23 0.42
C PRO A 90 -12.99 1.04 1.35
N PHE A 91 -12.54 1.09 2.60
CA PHE A 91 -12.75 0.00 3.56
C PHE A 91 -14.23 -0.25 3.85
N ALA A 92 -15.08 0.77 3.77
CA ALA A 92 -16.52 0.65 3.98
C ALA A 92 -17.19 -0.31 2.98
N LEU A 93 -16.61 -0.51 1.79
CA LEU A 93 -17.09 -1.49 0.80
C LEU A 93 -17.02 -2.94 1.34
N PHE A 94 -16.19 -3.20 2.35
CA PHE A 94 -15.97 -4.52 2.92
C PHE A 94 -16.81 -4.79 4.19
N GLY A 95 -17.82 -3.95 4.48
CA GLY A 95 -18.79 -4.23 5.55
C GLY A 95 -18.12 -4.35 6.93
N HIS A 96 -18.35 -5.44 7.65
CA HIS A 96 -17.74 -5.66 8.97
C HIS A 96 -16.22 -5.88 8.92
N TYR A 97 -15.66 -6.25 7.76
CA TYR A 97 -14.21 -6.45 7.59
C TYR A 97 -13.42 -5.12 7.56
N GLN A 98 -14.09 -3.97 7.45
CA GLN A 98 -13.43 -2.65 7.51
C GLN A 98 -12.61 -2.46 8.79
N MET A 99 -13.03 -3.07 9.91
CA MET A 99 -12.28 -3.02 11.17
C MET A 99 -10.99 -3.82 11.09
N TRP A 100 -11.01 -4.99 10.43
CA TRP A 100 -9.82 -5.81 10.25
C TRP A 100 -8.82 -5.13 9.33
N LEU A 101 -9.29 -4.52 8.23
CA LEU A 101 -8.44 -3.76 7.30
C LEU A 101 -7.76 -2.55 7.96
N TRP A 102 -8.36 -1.97 8.99
CA TRP A 102 -7.74 -0.88 9.74
C TRP A 102 -6.58 -1.36 10.64
N MET A 103 -6.63 -2.61 11.09
CA MET A 103 -5.71 -3.13 12.10
C MET A 103 -4.45 -3.81 11.54
N VAL A 104 -4.43 -4.09 10.22
CA VAL A 104 -3.36 -4.80 9.52
C VAL A 104 -2.64 -3.84 8.58
#